data_AF-A0A841IQI2-F1
#
_entry.id   AF-A0A841IQI2-F1
#
_cell.length_a   1.000
_cell.length_b   1.000
_cell.length_c   1.000
_cell.angle_alpha   90.00
_cell.angle_beta   90.00
_cell.angle_gamma   90.00
#
_symmetry.space_group_name_H-M   'P 1'
#
loop_
_entity.id
_entity.type
_entity.pdbx_description
1 polymer ?
#
loop_
_entity_poly.entity_id
_entity_poly.type
_entity_poly.pdbx_seq_one_letter_code
_entity_poly.pdbx_strand_id
1 'polypeptide(L)'
;MIDNFRRAVADMVAVAEKRPRDVLPLAGSLFQMAGHVPAGARAEALAVLAGLLRPPGRVAVGAAADIAVLCGALVEIGTPAGSAGVEVLYRLRHHGGHAAAFLTAWERTGGGPPPDPAQPEALDAAAARVGPELGEATASAVEGWEVLHRYALAAKAVLGDADVRAAVRSDRSLLFALFSLARQEGHRIRELGEVFELLLMAEADRILVLDRASGRAFRVWFDGVGDNFQLHVLLADALVGPEGRGVPGHRPQPEWVASATDLRDDPREAIAEAVWDLVGGDGNWVGNEATPGAVPVIDGERVLVLEPLSLRHTWRTGRRHPHIEGRLMVEEELGPREAAVWWHRVHPPGSVLHPLIEGQEDTFAVVDVTEDQATLSPVESWVEGVPVPTEGSAAQPALPAESAALLSGAAMLPPLERPPEPASVPPPEPAPEPVATPEPTPEPVSAPEPVPGEAPAPPTGPAVAADPPPVPRPEVPPALAGAWERPAPPPPYRGRRGGGSEDSAPGAGLLDPLPPGVSDSSGWGPSWKTPGR
;
A
#
# COMPACT_ATOMS: atom_id res chain seq x y z
N MET A 1 -2.17 -39.67 2.04
CA MET A 1 -2.00 -38.33 2.64
C MET A 1 -2.94 -37.32 2.00
N ILE A 2 -2.87 -37.12 0.68
CA ILE A 2 -3.79 -36.21 -0.06
C ILE A 2 -5.28 -36.57 0.17
N ASP A 3 -5.65 -37.85 0.15
CA ASP A 3 -7.05 -38.25 0.38
C ASP A 3 -7.53 -37.97 1.81
N ASN A 4 -6.64 -38.06 2.81
CA ASN A 4 -6.97 -37.70 4.19
C ASN A 4 -7.19 -36.19 4.31
N PHE A 5 -6.36 -35.39 3.64
CA PHE A 5 -6.51 -33.94 3.58
C PHE A 5 -7.83 -33.55 2.89
N ARG A 6 -8.14 -34.12 1.72
CA ARG A 6 -9.42 -33.89 1.02
C ARG A 6 -10.62 -34.28 1.88
N ARG A 7 -10.54 -35.39 2.61
CA ARG A 7 -11.58 -35.80 3.56
C ARG A 7 -11.73 -34.78 4.69
N ALA A 8 -10.63 -34.31 5.26
CA ALA A 8 -10.67 -33.29 6.31
C ALA A 8 -11.27 -31.95 5.83
N VAL A 9 -11.05 -31.57 4.56
CA VAL A 9 -11.70 -30.41 3.94
C VAL A 9 -13.22 -30.64 3.81
N ALA A 10 -13.64 -31.83 3.37
CA ALA A 10 -15.06 -32.17 3.30
C ALA A 10 -15.71 -32.19 4.71
N ASP A 11 -15.01 -32.71 5.71
CA ASP A 11 -15.44 -32.69 7.10
C ASP A 11 -15.56 -31.24 7.61
N MET A 12 -14.62 -30.36 7.26
CA MET A 12 -14.67 -28.94 7.58
C MET A 12 -15.93 -28.27 7.01
N VAL A 13 -16.24 -28.52 5.73
CA VAL A 13 -17.47 -28.01 5.09
C VAL A 13 -18.71 -28.47 5.87
N ALA A 14 -18.81 -29.76 6.17
CA ALA A 14 -19.95 -30.31 6.88
C ALA A 14 -20.05 -29.80 8.33
N VAL A 15 -18.91 -29.59 9.00
CA VAL A 15 -18.85 -29.05 10.36
C VAL A 15 -19.23 -27.58 10.40
N ALA A 16 -18.75 -26.76 9.45
CA ALA A 16 -19.06 -25.34 9.43
C ALA A 16 -20.56 -25.05 9.31
N GLU A 17 -21.30 -25.89 8.57
CA GLU A 17 -22.75 -25.76 8.40
C GLU A 17 -23.54 -26.25 9.64
N LYS A 18 -23.08 -27.31 10.31
CA LYS A 18 -23.87 -28.01 11.34
C LYS A 18 -23.43 -27.73 12.77
N ARG A 19 -22.15 -27.44 12.97
CA ARG A 19 -21.46 -27.33 14.25
C ARG A 19 -20.41 -26.21 14.19
N PRO A 20 -20.82 -24.94 14.02
CA PRO A 20 -19.89 -23.83 13.79
C PRO A 20 -18.83 -23.65 14.90
N ARG A 21 -19.14 -24.03 16.15
CA ARG A 21 -18.19 -23.99 17.27
C ARG A 21 -17.02 -24.97 17.14
N ASP A 22 -17.16 -26.00 16.31
CA ASP A 22 -16.14 -27.04 16.11
C ASP A 22 -15.18 -26.70 14.95
N VAL A 23 -15.36 -25.57 14.25
CA VAL A 23 -14.55 -25.15 13.09
C VAL A 23 -13.11 -24.83 13.50
N LEU A 24 -12.92 -24.02 14.55
CA LEU A 24 -11.59 -23.57 14.94
C LEU A 24 -10.64 -24.72 15.34
N PRO A 25 -11.05 -25.72 16.16
CA PRO A 25 -10.21 -26.88 16.44
C PRO A 25 -9.85 -27.67 15.17
N LEU A 26 -10.80 -27.84 14.25
CA LEU A 26 -10.59 -28.58 13.01
C LEU A 26 -9.63 -27.85 12.05
N ALA A 27 -9.65 -26.52 12.06
CA ALA A 27 -8.78 -25.69 11.23
C ALA A 27 -7.30 -25.93 11.55
N GLY A 28 -6.97 -26.07 12.84
CA GLY A 28 -5.61 -26.39 13.29
C GLY A 28 -5.12 -27.74 12.76
N SER A 29 -5.95 -28.79 12.84
CA SER A 29 -5.60 -30.11 12.29
C SER A 29 -5.45 -30.09 10.77
N LEU A 30 -6.33 -29.38 10.07
CA LEU A 30 -6.25 -29.23 8.61
C LEU A 30 -4.97 -28.52 8.19
N PHE A 31 -4.61 -27.43 8.88
CA PHE A 31 -3.38 -26.68 8.62
C PHE A 31 -2.12 -27.52 8.83
N GLN A 32 -2.06 -28.32 9.91
CA GLN A 32 -0.93 -29.25 10.14
C GLN A 32 -0.76 -30.27 9.01
N MET A 33 -1.88 -30.80 8.47
CA MET A 33 -1.83 -31.69 7.32
C MET A 33 -1.36 -30.97 6.05
N ALA A 34 -1.77 -29.71 5.86
CA ALA A 34 -1.47 -28.93 4.66
C ALA A 34 0.04 -28.79 4.40
N GLY A 35 0.88 -28.69 5.44
CA GLY A 35 2.33 -28.61 5.32
C GLY A 35 2.98 -29.79 4.58
N HIS A 36 2.27 -30.92 4.46
CA HIS A 36 2.75 -32.13 3.81
C HIS A 36 2.07 -32.42 2.46
N VAL A 37 1.12 -31.56 2.05
CA VAL A 37 0.29 -31.74 0.84
C VAL A 37 0.80 -30.82 -0.26
N PRO A 38 0.89 -31.25 -1.53
CA PRO A 38 1.32 -30.38 -2.64
C PRO A 38 0.43 -29.15 -2.84
N ALA A 39 1.01 -28.05 -3.32
CA ALA A 39 0.32 -26.77 -3.50
C ALA A 39 -0.97 -26.87 -4.32
N GLY A 40 -0.99 -27.69 -5.39
CA GLY A 40 -2.19 -27.88 -6.21
C GLY A 40 -3.39 -28.44 -5.42
N ALA A 41 -3.17 -29.43 -4.56
CA ALA A 41 -4.24 -29.99 -3.72
C ALA A 41 -4.68 -29.01 -2.62
N ARG A 42 -3.78 -28.15 -2.13
CA ARG A 42 -4.15 -27.05 -1.21
C ARG A 42 -4.97 -25.97 -1.92
N ALA A 43 -4.64 -25.64 -3.17
CA ALA A 43 -5.40 -24.69 -3.97
C ALA A 43 -6.83 -25.20 -4.27
N GLU A 44 -6.98 -26.50 -4.57
CA GLU A 44 -8.30 -27.14 -4.68
C GLU A 44 -9.11 -26.99 -3.38
N ALA A 45 -8.48 -27.27 -2.23
CA ALA A 45 -9.14 -27.13 -0.94
C ALA A 45 -9.54 -25.69 -0.63
N LEU A 46 -8.67 -24.73 -0.94
CA LEU A 46 -8.90 -23.31 -0.74
C LEU A 46 -10.06 -22.79 -1.61
N ALA A 47 -10.22 -23.30 -2.84
CA ALA A 47 -11.38 -23.03 -3.68
C ALA A 47 -12.69 -23.56 -3.08
N VAL A 48 -12.66 -24.74 -2.44
CA VAL A 48 -13.83 -25.29 -1.73
C VAL A 48 -14.19 -24.43 -0.51
N LEU A 49 -13.20 -24.06 0.30
CA LEU A 49 -13.39 -23.20 1.48
C LEU A 49 -13.91 -21.81 1.08
N ALA A 50 -13.46 -21.25 -0.05
CA ALA A 50 -13.99 -19.99 -0.59
C ALA A 50 -15.50 -20.04 -0.83
N GLY A 51 -16.04 -21.21 -1.21
CA GLY A 51 -17.48 -21.40 -1.40
C GLY A 51 -18.30 -21.16 -0.13
N LEU A 52 -17.73 -21.45 1.05
CA LEU A 52 -18.36 -21.18 2.35
C LEU A 52 -18.35 -19.69 2.70
N LEU A 53 -17.36 -18.97 2.17
CA LEU A 53 -17.24 -17.54 2.37
C LEU A 53 -18.17 -16.76 1.45
N ARG A 54 -18.76 -17.30 0.37
CA ARG A 54 -19.58 -16.52 -0.57
C ARG A 54 -21.03 -16.25 -0.11
N PRO A 55 -21.66 -15.12 -0.49
CA PRO A 55 -23.08 -14.88 -0.23
C PRO A 55 -24.00 -15.78 -1.08
N PRO A 56 -25.23 -16.10 -0.61
CA PRO A 56 -25.70 -15.92 0.77
C PRO A 56 -24.95 -16.88 1.71
N GLY A 57 -24.54 -16.38 2.89
CA GLY A 57 -23.73 -17.14 3.82
C GLY A 57 -24.44 -18.42 4.28
N ARG A 58 -23.76 -19.56 4.19
CA ARG A 58 -24.27 -20.88 4.61
C ARG A 58 -23.81 -21.28 6.00
N VAL A 59 -22.93 -20.48 6.59
CA VAL A 59 -22.24 -20.75 7.85
C VAL A 59 -22.35 -19.53 8.76
N ALA A 60 -22.28 -19.76 10.07
CA ALA A 60 -22.25 -18.67 11.06
C ALA A 60 -21.05 -17.74 10.82
N VAL A 61 -21.18 -16.45 11.11
CA VAL A 61 -20.15 -15.45 10.79
C VAL A 61 -18.82 -15.71 11.51
N GLY A 62 -18.86 -16.14 12.79
CA GLY A 62 -17.65 -16.56 13.49
C GLY A 62 -16.93 -17.73 12.81
N ALA A 63 -17.69 -18.74 12.35
CA ALA A 63 -17.12 -19.87 11.60
C ALA A 63 -16.55 -19.45 10.24
N ALA A 64 -17.22 -18.52 9.53
CA ALA A 64 -16.68 -17.95 8.29
C ALA A 64 -15.36 -17.21 8.53
N ALA A 65 -15.25 -16.45 9.62
CA ALA A 65 -14.02 -15.74 9.99
C ALA A 65 -12.88 -16.72 10.29
N ASP A 66 -13.15 -17.83 10.99
CA ASP A 66 -12.15 -18.87 11.26
C ASP A 66 -11.69 -19.57 9.97
N ILE A 67 -12.61 -19.81 9.03
CA ILE A 67 -12.29 -20.33 7.69
C ILE A 67 -11.43 -19.32 6.91
N ALA A 68 -11.72 -18.02 6.99
CA ALA A 68 -10.91 -17.00 6.35
C ALA A 68 -9.47 -17.01 6.90
N VAL A 69 -9.29 -17.13 8.21
CA VAL A 69 -7.96 -17.26 8.84
C VAL A 69 -7.23 -18.51 8.34
N LEU A 70 -7.93 -19.64 8.19
CA LEU A 70 -7.35 -20.85 7.61
C LEU A 70 -6.94 -20.63 6.14
N CYS A 71 -7.77 -19.98 5.32
CA CYS A 71 -7.40 -19.62 3.95
C CYS A 71 -6.12 -18.78 3.92
N GLY A 72 -6.04 -17.74 4.75
CA GLY A 72 -4.82 -16.93 4.88
C GLY A 72 -3.60 -17.76 5.31
N ALA A 73 -3.75 -18.66 6.28
CA ALA A 73 -2.66 -19.54 6.72
C ALA A 73 -2.17 -20.47 5.60
N LEU A 74 -3.08 -21.01 4.78
CA LEU A 74 -2.69 -21.81 3.62
C LEU A 74 -1.91 -20.99 2.59
N VAL A 75 -2.26 -19.71 2.39
CA VAL A 75 -1.51 -18.80 1.51
C VAL A 75 -0.11 -18.53 2.05
N GLU A 76 0.04 -18.31 3.36
CA GLU A 76 1.35 -18.09 4.02
C GLU A 76 2.35 -19.24 3.80
N ILE A 77 1.88 -20.48 3.62
CA ILE A 77 2.73 -21.64 3.29
C ILE A 77 2.91 -21.89 1.78
N GLY A 78 2.64 -20.86 0.96
CA GLY A 78 2.83 -20.90 -0.50
C GLY A 78 1.71 -21.59 -1.26
N THR A 79 0.46 -21.49 -0.80
CA THR A 79 -0.72 -21.87 -1.60
C THR A 79 -1.20 -20.64 -2.39
N PRO A 80 -1.39 -20.73 -3.72
CA PRO A 80 -2.02 -19.65 -4.47
C PRO A 80 -3.40 -19.30 -3.90
N ALA A 81 -3.65 -18.02 -3.64
CA ALA A 81 -4.88 -17.57 -2.99
C ALA A 81 -6.11 -17.66 -3.90
N GLY A 82 -5.93 -17.56 -5.21
CA GLY A 82 -7.00 -17.63 -6.22
C GLY A 82 -8.23 -16.77 -5.84
N SER A 83 -9.43 -17.29 -6.12
CA SER A 83 -10.67 -16.55 -5.80
C SER A 83 -10.97 -16.43 -4.29
N ALA A 84 -10.35 -17.26 -3.43
CA ALA A 84 -10.61 -17.17 -2.00
C ALA A 84 -9.99 -15.91 -1.38
N GLY A 85 -8.82 -15.50 -1.88
CA GLY A 85 -8.18 -14.27 -1.41
C GLY A 85 -9.08 -13.04 -1.62
N VAL A 86 -9.66 -12.92 -2.81
CA VAL A 86 -10.61 -11.84 -3.12
C VAL A 86 -11.88 -11.92 -2.26
N GLU A 87 -12.41 -13.12 -2.03
CA GLU A 87 -13.58 -13.30 -1.17
C GLU A 87 -13.30 -12.89 0.29
N VAL A 88 -12.11 -13.22 0.82
CA VAL A 88 -11.68 -12.75 2.15
C VAL A 88 -11.70 -11.22 2.23
N LEU A 89 -11.24 -10.52 1.19
CA LEU A 89 -11.26 -9.06 1.12
C LEU A 89 -12.68 -8.49 1.05
N TYR A 90 -13.59 -9.10 0.29
CA TYR A 90 -15.00 -8.70 0.29
C TYR A 90 -15.65 -8.88 1.67
N ARG A 91 -15.30 -9.95 2.38
CA ARG A 91 -15.79 -10.18 3.75
C ARG A 91 -15.19 -9.21 4.76
N LEU A 92 -13.92 -8.88 4.63
CA LEU A 92 -13.31 -7.81 5.43
C LEU A 92 -14.04 -6.47 5.20
N ARG A 93 -14.28 -6.07 3.94
CA ARG A 93 -15.05 -4.86 3.63
C ARG A 93 -16.43 -4.89 4.28
N HIS A 94 -17.15 -6.00 4.16
CA HIS A 94 -18.52 -6.12 4.66
C HIS A 94 -18.58 -6.04 6.19
N HIS A 95 -17.86 -6.90 6.90
CA HIS A 95 -17.88 -6.93 8.36
C HIS A 95 -17.13 -5.75 8.98
N GLY A 96 -16.11 -5.21 8.30
CA GLY A 96 -15.43 -4.00 8.72
C GLY A 96 -16.31 -2.76 8.71
N GLY A 97 -17.21 -2.63 7.73
CA GLY A 97 -18.22 -1.56 7.73
C GLY A 97 -19.14 -1.63 8.95
N HIS A 98 -19.58 -2.84 9.33
CA HIS A 98 -20.37 -3.03 10.55
C HIS A 98 -19.58 -2.75 11.83
N ALA A 99 -18.32 -3.17 11.89
CA ALA A 99 -17.43 -2.89 13.01
C ALA A 99 -17.16 -1.38 13.17
N ALA A 100 -16.98 -0.64 12.07
CA ALA A 100 -16.83 0.82 12.11
C ALA A 100 -18.09 1.51 12.67
N ALA A 101 -19.29 1.00 12.33
CA ALA A 101 -20.54 1.48 12.92
C ALA A 101 -20.61 1.18 14.42
N PHE A 102 -20.19 -0.02 14.86
CA PHE A 102 -20.07 -0.37 16.28
C PHE A 102 -19.15 0.61 17.01
N LEU A 103 -17.95 0.86 16.49
CA LEU A 103 -16.97 1.74 17.12
C LEU A 103 -17.44 3.20 17.19
N THR A 104 -18.11 3.68 16.13
CA THR A 104 -18.71 5.02 16.13
C THR A 104 -19.78 5.15 17.22
N ALA A 105 -20.66 4.15 17.37
CA ALA A 105 -21.65 4.14 18.44
C ALA A 105 -21.04 3.97 19.83
N TRP A 106 -19.96 3.19 19.94
CA TRP A 106 -19.21 3.02 21.19
C TRP A 106 -18.64 4.36 21.70
N GLU A 107 -18.01 5.15 20.81
CA GLU A 107 -17.52 6.48 21.16
C GLU A 107 -18.66 7.42 21.60
N ARG A 108 -19.80 7.41 20.90
CA ARG A 108 -20.96 8.26 21.23
C ARG A 108 -21.62 7.90 22.56
N THR A 109 -21.55 6.63 22.96
CA THR A 109 -22.14 6.14 24.23
C THR A 109 -21.17 6.23 25.41
N GLY A 110 -20.11 7.04 25.29
CA GLY A 110 -19.16 7.35 26.37
C GLY A 110 -17.73 6.90 26.13
N GLY A 111 -17.44 6.26 24.99
CA GLY A 111 -16.10 5.84 24.59
C GLY A 111 -15.43 4.86 25.56
N GLY A 112 -14.10 4.96 25.63
CA GLY A 112 -13.23 4.02 26.34
C GLY A 112 -12.79 2.84 25.48
N PRO A 113 -11.96 1.92 26.01
CA PRO A 113 -11.54 0.74 25.26
C PRO A 113 -12.77 -0.09 24.86
N PRO A 114 -12.89 -0.50 23.58
CA PRO A 114 -13.97 -1.37 23.15
C PRO A 114 -13.91 -2.73 23.85
N PRO A 115 -15.04 -3.47 23.94
CA PRO A 115 -15.06 -4.77 24.60
C PRO A 115 -14.16 -5.76 23.87
N ASP A 116 -13.61 -6.69 24.63
CA ASP A 116 -12.87 -7.82 24.09
C ASP A 116 -13.81 -8.74 23.29
N PRO A 117 -13.63 -8.91 21.96
CA PRO A 117 -14.49 -9.79 21.16
C PRO A 117 -14.38 -11.29 21.49
N ALA A 118 -13.43 -11.73 22.31
CA ALA A 118 -13.35 -13.10 22.81
C ALA A 118 -14.22 -13.34 24.06
N GLN A 119 -14.84 -12.29 24.63
CA GLN A 119 -15.66 -12.36 25.85
C GLN A 119 -17.14 -12.15 25.53
N PRO A 120 -17.96 -13.23 25.42
CA PRO A 120 -19.37 -13.13 25.04
C PRO A 120 -20.18 -12.21 25.95
N GLU A 121 -19.96 -12.28 27.26
CA GLU A 121 -20.63 -11.42 28.24
C GLU A 121 -20.31 -9.93 28.05
N ALA A 122 -19.09 -9.61 27.60
CA ALA A 122 -18.69 -8.24 27.30
C ALA A 122 -19.37 -7.74 26.02
N LEU A 123 -19.53 -8.62 25.02
CA LEU A 123 -20.25 -8.30 23.79
C LEU A 123 -21.74 -8.10 24.02
N ASP A 124 -22.38 -8.91 24.87
CA ASP A 124 -23.79 -8.73 25.24
C ASP A 124 -24.01 -7.39 25.95
N ALA A 125 -23.14 -7.05 26.90
CA ALA A 125 -23.19 -5.75 27.59
C ALA A 125 -22.95 -4.59 26.61
N ALA A 126 -22.04 -4.76 25.65
CA ALA A 126 -21.78 -3.78 24.62
C ALA A 126 -22.96 -3.60 23.67
N ALA A 127 -23.61 -4.70 23.25
CA ALA A 127 -24.82 -4.68 22.43
C ALA A 127 -25.94 -3.89 23.12
N ALA A 128 -26.15 -4.11 24.42
CA ALA A 128 -27.11 -3.35 25.21
C ALA A 128 -26.76 -1.85 25.27
N ARG A 129 -25.46 -1.51 25.35
CA ARG A 129 -24.98 -0.12 25.39
C ARG A 129 -25.15 0.61 24.06
N VAL A 130 -24.72 0.02 22.95
CA VAL A 130 -24.78 0.65 21.62
C VAL A 130 -26.14 0.49 20.94
N GLY A 131 -26.99 -0.40 21.48
CA GLY A 131 -28.34 -0.70 21.00
C GLY A 131 -29.19 0.53 20.68
N PRO A 132 -29.36 1.47 21.64
CA PRO A 132 -30.15 2.67 21.42
C PRO A 132 -29.67 3.57 20.27
N GLU A 133 -28.37 3.61 19.98
CA GLU A 133 -27.80 4.40 18.88
C GLU A 133 -27.93 3.70 17.52
N LEU A 134 -27.81 2.36 17.50
CA LEU A 134 -27.71 1.58 16.26
C LEU A 134 -29.05 0.97 15.81
N GLY A 135 -30.02 0.81 16.71
CA GLY A 135 -31.34 0.25 16.38
C GLY A 135 -31.26 -1.15 15.78
N GLU A 136 -31.84 -1.33 14.58
CA GLU A 136 -31.84 -2.64 13.90
C GLU A 136 -30.44 -3.11 13.48
N ALA A 137 -29.47 -2.20 13.37
CA ALA A 137 -28.10 -2.52 12.97
C ALA A 137 -27.22 -3.07 14.11
N THR A 138 -27.71 -3.10 15.35
CA THR A 138 -26.92 -3.50 16.53
C THR A 138 -26.33 -4.90 16.39
N ALA A 139 -27.13 -5.88 15.97
CA ALA A 139 -26.67 -7.26 15.85
C ALA A 139 -25.52 -7.39 14.85
N SER A 140 -25.68 -6.83 13.65
CA SER A 140 -24.64 -6.84 12.61
C SER A 140 -23.39 -6.07 13.03
N ALA A 141 -23.54 -4.96 13.77
CA ALA A 141 -22.44 -4.14 14.23
C ALA A 141 -21.57 -4.87 15.26
N VAL A 142 -22.21 -5.49 16.26
CA VAL A 142 -21.53 -6.30 17.28
C VAL A 142 -20.85 -7.51 16.66
N GLU A 143 -21.54 -8.21 15.75
CA GLU A 143 -20.98 -9.34 15.02
C GLU A 143 -19.79 -8.92 14.13
N GLY A 144 -19.88 -7.76 13.47
CA GLY A 144 -18.78 -7.17 12.71
C GLY A 144 -17.56 -6.91 13.58
N TRP A 145 -17.76 -6.32 14.76
CA TRP A 145 -16.70 -6.11 15.75
C TRP A 145 -16.07 -7.44 16.21
N GLU A 146 -16.88 -8.46 16.45
CA GLU A 146 -16.44 -9.80 16.87
C GLU A 146 -15.45 -10.45 15.89
N VAL A 147 -15.63 -10.23 14.58
CA VAL A 147 -14.86 -10.92 13.53
C VAL A 147 -13.80 -10.08 12.84
N LEU A 148 -13.77 -8.75 13.07
CA LEU A 148 -12.92 -7.83 12.32
C LEU A 148 -11.44 -8.22 12.36
N HIS A 149 -10.90 -8.53 13.54
CA HIS A 149 -9.49 -8.91 13.68
C HIS A 149 -9.14 -10.18 12.89
N ARG A 150 -10.01 -11.20 12.91
CA ARG A 150 -9.81 -12.45 12.16
C ARG A 150 -9.79 -12.22 10.65
N TYR A 151 -10.69 -11.38 10.14
CA TYR A 151 -10.67 -10.99 8.73
C TYR A 151 -9.46 -10.12 8.37
N ALA A 152 -9.01 -9.22 9.25
CA ALA A 152 -7.79 -8.44 9.04
C ALA A 152 -6.55 -9.33 8.96
N LEU A 153 -6.44 -10.33 9.84
CA LEU A 153 -5.36 -11.32 9.82
C LEU A 153 -5.36 -12.13 8.51
N ALA A 154 -6.52 -12.57 8.07
CA ALA A 154 -6.68 -13.29 6.80
C ALA A 154 -6.34 -12.39 5.59
N ALA A 155 -6.84 -11.15 5.59
CA ALA A 155 -6.62 -10.18 4.52
C ALA A 155 -5.14 -9.87 4.32
N LYS A 156 -4.40 -9.67 5.42
CA LYS A 156 -2.94 -9.48 5.37
C LYS A 156 -2.25 -10.62 4.64
N ALA A 157 -2.57 -11.86 4.98
CA ALA A 157 -1.96 -13.03 4.38
C ALA A 157 -2.27 -13.14 2.89
N VAL A 158 -3.55 -12.97 2.50
CA VAL A 158 -3.95 -13.12 1.10
C VAL A 158 -3.47 -11.98 0.21
N LEU A 159 -3.23 -10.77 0.75
CA LEU A 159 -2.61 -9.67 0.02
C LEU A 159 -1.10 -9.90 -0.27
N GLY A 160 -0.49 -10.94 0.33
CA GLY A 160 0.83 -11.42 -0.07
C GLY A 160 0.84 -12.04 -1.47
N ASP A 161 -0.30 -12.49 -1.98
CA ASP A 161 -0.47 -13.09 -3.30
C ASP A 161 -0.64 -12.01 -4.40
N ALA A 162 0.11 -12.14 -5.49
CA ALA A 162 0.14 -11.19 -6.60
C ALA A 162 -1.21 -11.08 -7.34
N ASP A 163 -1.91 -12.20 -7.53
CA ASP A 163 -3.19 -12.22 -8.24
C ASP A 163 -4.29 -11.54 -7.41
N VAL A 164 -4.22 -11.65 -6.09
CA VAL A 164 -5.13 -10.93 -5.17
C VAL A 164 -4.88 -9.43 -5.24
N ARG A 165 -3.62 -8.98 -5.25
CA ARG A 165 -3.26 -7.56 -5.44
C ARG A 165 -3.75 -7.03 -6.79
N ALA A 166 -3.58 -7.79 -7.86
CA ALA A 166 -4.08 -7.43 -9.19
C ALA A 166 -5.61 -7.35 -9.24
N ALA A 167 -6.31 -8.29 -8.60
CA ALA A 167 -7.77 -8.30 -8.53
C ALA A 167 -8.31 -7.08 -7.76
N VAL A 168 -7.74 -6.77 -6.59
CA VAL A 168 -8.18 -5.58 -5.81
C VAL A 168 -7.84 -4.28 -6.52
N ARG A 169 -6.71 -4.19 -7.21
CA ARG A 169 -6.35 -3.02 -8.04
C ARG A 169 -7.39 -2.75 -9.14
N SER A 170 -7.93 -3.82 -9.72
CA SER A 170 -8.95 -3.76 -10.78
C SER A 170 -10.33 -3.38 -10.24
N ASP A 171 -10.65 -3.72 -8.99
CA ASP A 171 -11.88 -3.32 -8.30
C ASP A 171 -11.65 -2.06 -7.45
N ARG A 172 -11.72 -0.89 -8.10
CA ARG A 172 -11.51 0.41 -7.43
C ARG A 172 -12.48 0.67 -6.28
N SER A 173 -13.69 0.11 -6.32
CA SER A 173 -14.66 0.26 -5.24
C SER A 173 -14.25 -0.52 -4.00
N LEU A 174 -13.80 -1.77 -4.19
CA LEU A 174 -13.26 -2.60 -3.11
C LEU A 174 -11.99 -1.96 -2.53
N LEU A 175 -11.04 -1.57 -3.39
CA LEU A 175 -9.78 -0.96 -2.96
C LEU A 175 -10.02 0.29 -2.09
N PHE A 176 -10.87 1.21 -2.55
CA PHE A 176 -11.20 2.43 -1.80
C PHE A 176 -11.86 2.12 -0.44
N ALA A 177 -12.80 1.18 -0.42
CA ALA A 177 -13.47 0.79 0.81
C ALA A 177 -12.50 0.17 1.83
N LEU A 178 -11.56 -0.67 1.37
CA LEU A 178 -10.54 -1.27 2.23
C LEU A 178 -9.54 -0.24 2.75
N PHE A 179 -9.09 0.70 1.91
CA PHE A 179 -8.24 1.82 2.35
C PHE A 179 -8.92 2.65 3.42
N SER A 180 -10.20 2.98 3.23
CA SER A 180 -10.97 3.77 4.19
C SER A 180 -11.06 3.07 5.54
N LEU A 181 -11.42 1.78 5.52
CA LEU A 181 -11.48 0.95 6.72
C LEU A 181 -10.12 0.84 7.42
N ALA A 182 -9.07 0.51 6.67
CA ALA A 182 -7.73 0.29 7.22
C ALA A 182 -7.12 1.57 7.78
N ARG A 183 -7.34 2.73 7.13
CA ARG A 183 -6.91 4.03 7.64
C ARG A 183 -7.65 4.43 8.90
N GLN A 184 -8.97 4.21 8.94
CA GLN A 184 -9.79 4.58 10.08
C GLN A 184 -9.45 3.73 11.30
N GLU A 185 -9.30 2.42 11.13
CA GLU A 185 -9.23 1.47 12.25
C GLU A 185 -7.83 0.87 12.50
N GLY A 186 -6.84 1.17 11.64
CA GLY A 186 -5.47 0.64 11.74
C GLY A 186 -4.73 1.02 13.03
N HIS A 187 -5.10 2.13 13.65
CA HIS A 187 -4.54 2.54 14.95
C HIS A 187 -5.06 1.69 16.13
N ARG A 188 -6.19 0.99 15.95
CA ARG A 188 -6.78 0.09 16.96
C ARG A 188 -6.45 -1.37 16.70
N ILE A 189 -6.41 -1.75 15.42
CA ILE A 189 -6.13 -3.12 14.99
C ILE A 189 -4.87 -3.10 14.14
N ARG A 190 -3.77 -3.58 14.73
CA ARG A 190 -2.43 -3.60 14.11
C ARG A 190 -2.44 -4.27 12.73
N GLU A 191 -3.20 -5.36 12.57
CA GLU A 191 -3.33 -6.09 11.30
C GLU A 191 -3.97 -5.23 10.21
N LEU A 192 -4.87 -4.30 10.55
CA LEU A 192 -5.41 -3.34 9.57
C LEU A 192 -4.36 -2.30 9.15
N GLY A 193 -3.45 -1.92 10.04
CA GLY A 193 -2.27 -1.13 9.66
C GLY A 193 -1.38 -1.89 8.67
N GLU A 194 -1.13 -3.18 8.89
CA GLU A 194 -0.37 -4.01 7.94
C GLU A 194 -1.11 -4.19 6.60
N VAL A 195 -2.44 -4.35 6.64
CA VAL A 195 -3.29 -4.37 5.43
C VAL A 195 -3.19 -3.06 4.68
N PHE A 196 -3.20 -1.90 5.36
CA PHE A 196 -3.06 -0.59 4.72
C PHE A 196 -1.78 -0.51 3.89
N GLU A 197 -0.63 -0.93 4.45
CA GLU A 197 0.65 -0.95 3.73
C GLU A 197 0.63 -1.85 2.48
N LEU A 198 0.00 -3.03 2.60
CA LEU A 198 -0.15 -3.95 1.47
C LEU A 198 -1.11 -3.42 0.39
N LEU A 199 -2.12 -2.64 0.78
CA LEU A 199 -2.99 -1.95 -0.17
C LEU A 199 -2.27 -0.83 -0.91
N LEU A 200 -1.36 -0.09 -0.25
CA LEU A 200 -0.50 0.91 -0.91
C LEU A 200 0.41 0.25 -1.96
N MET A 201 0.97 -0.91 -1.64
CA MET A 201 1.71 -1.73 -2.62
C MET A 201 0.81 -2.19 -3.78
N ALA A 202 -0.44 -2.58 -3.50
CA ALA A 202 -1.39 -3.03 -4.50
C ALA A 202 -1.96 -1.89 -5.38
N GLU A 203 -1.73 -0.61 -5.05
CA GLU A 203 -2.38 0.51 -5.74
C GLU A 203 -1.91 0.67 -7.20
N ALA A 204 -0.65 0.32 -7.48
CA ALA A 204 0.01 0.49 -8.76
C ALA A 204 0.81 -0.76 -9.14
N ASP A 205 0.92 -1.01 -10.44
CA ASP A 205 1.74 -2.06 -11.05
C ASP A 205 2.43 -1.60 -12.34
N ARG A 206 2.23 -0.33 -12.72
CA ARG A 206 2.80 0.25 -13.94
C ARG A 206 3.25 1.68 -13.71
N ILE A 207 4.33 2.03 -14.40
CA ILE A 207 4.90 3.37 -14.38
C ILE A 207 5.58 3.66 -15.72
N LEU A 208 5.38 4.87 -16.22
CA LEU A 208 6.14 5.44 -17.31
C LEU A 208 7.38 6.12 -16.72
N VAL A 209 8.56 5.62 -17.08
CA VAL A 209 9.85 6.10 -16.59
C VAL A 209 10.54 6.90 -17.69
N LEU A 210 10.90 8.15 -17.42
CA LEU A 210 11.65 9.00 -18.34
C LEU A 210 13.05 9.24 -17.77
N ASP A 211 14.09 8.82 -18.49
CA ASP A 211 15.47 9.09 -18.10
C ASP A 211 15.96 10.40 -18.71
N ARG A 212 16.23 11.41 -17.87
CA ARG A 212 16.60 12.75 -18.34
C ARG A 212 17.91 12.75 -19.13
N ALA A 213 18.89 11.98 -18.69
CA ALA A 213 20.23 12.01 -19.26
C ALA A 213 20.26 11.47 -20.70
N SER A 214 19.54 10.39 -20.98
CA SER A 214 19.45 9.80 -22.32
C SER A 214 18.28 10.34 -23.16
N GLY A 215 17.30 10.99 -22.52
CA GLY A 215 16.07 11.45 -23.17
C GLY A 215 15.10 10.31 -23.54
N ARG A 216 15.34 9.10 -23.03
CA ARG A 216 14.56 7.89 -23.35
C ARG A 216 13.42 7.69 -22.36
N ALA A 217 12.40 6.96 -22.78
CA ALA A 217 11.24 6.65 -21.94
C ALA A 217 10.87 5.16 -22.03
N PHE A 218 10.41 4.60 -20.92
CA PHE A 218 10.14 3.17 -20.76
C PHE A 218 8.83 2.96 -20.03
N ARG A 219 7.96 2.07 -20.53
CA ARG A 219 6.85 1.55 -19.73
C ARG A 219 7.34 0.34 -18.94
N VAL A 220 7.15 0.40 -17.64
CA VAL A 220 7.64 -0.60 -16.69
C VAL A 220 6.46 -1.18 -15.95
N TRP A 221 6.43 -2.50 -15.88
CA TRP A 221 5.55 -3.26 -15.00
C TRP A 221 6.31 -3.68 -13.75
N PHE A 222 5.65 -3.66 -12.60
CA PHE A 222 6.19 -4.14 -11.34
C PHE A 222 5.10 -4.71 -10.43
N ASP A 223 5.51 -5.54 -9.47
CA ASP A 223 4.65 -6.03 -8.39
C ASP A 223 5.50 -6.38 -7.16
N GLY A 224 4.90 -6.38 -5.98
CA GLY A 224 5.61 -6.69 -4.73
C GLY A 224 6.64 -5.64 -4.32
N VAL A 225 6.55 -4.42 -4.86
CA VAL A 225 7.46 -3.30 -4.56
C VAL A 225 6.83 -2.41 -3.49
N GLY A 226 7.37 -2.46 -2.27
CA GLY A 226 6.76 -1.83 -1.10
C GLY A 226 7.10 -0.34 -0.91
N ASP A 227 8.21 0.11 -1.49
CA ASP A 227 8.68 1.48 -1.40
C ASP A 227 9.56 1.83 -2.61
N ASN A 228 9.88 3.11 -2.73
CA ASN A 228 10.68 3.63 -3.83
C ASN A 228 12.18 3.32 -3.65
N PHE A 229 12.66 2.99 -2.44
CA PHE A 229 14.01 2.41 -2.27
C PHE A 229 14.16 1.10 -3.05
N GLN A 230 13.20 0.19 -2.89
CA GLN A 230 13.16 -1.07 -3.63
C GLN A 230 12.95 -0.82 -5.13
N LEU A 231 12.03 0.08 -5.51
CA LEU A 231 11.80 0.45 -6.91
C LEU A 231 13.07 0.96 -7.59
N HIS A 232 13.83 1.81 -6.91
CA HIS A 232 15.07 2.41 -7.41
C HIS A 232 16.10 1.34 -7.77
N VAL A 233 16.34 0.39 -6.85
CA VAL A 233 17.29 -0.71 -7.08
C VAL A 233 16.86 -1.54 -8.31
N LEU A 234 15.57 -1.88 -8.40
CA LEU A 234 15.06 -2.70 -9.49
C LEU A 234 15.06 -1.97 -10.85
N LEU A 235 14.75 -0.66 -10.86
CA LEU A 235 14.85 0.17 -12.07
C LEU A 235 16.31 0.30 -12.53
N ALA A 236 17.24 0.52 -11.60
CA ALA A 236 18.66 0.60 -11.91
C ALA A 236 19.19 -0.70 -12.52
N ASP A 237 18.78 -1.85 -11.98
CA ASP A 237 19.15 -3.15 -12.55
C ASP A 237 18.59 -3.35 -13.96
N ALA A 238 17.34 -2.94 -14.19
CA ALA A 238 16.65 -3.16 -15.46
C ALA A 238 17.10 -2.19 -16.58
N LEU A 239 17.51 -0.97 -16.23
CA LEU A 239 17.78 0.09 -17.21
C LEU A 239 19.26 0.35 -17.45
N VAL A 240 20.11 0.31 -16.42
CA VAL A 240 21.49 0.78 -16.49
C VAL A 240 22.41 -0.24 -17.14
N GLY A 241 23.32 0.24 -18.00
CA GLY A 241 24.39 -0.57 -18.57
C GLY A 241 23.94 -1.52 -19.69
N PRO A 242 24.89 -2.21 -20.35
CA PRO A 242 24.62 -3.03 -21.54
C PRO A 242 23.76 -4.27 -21.26
N GLU A 243 23.77 -4.77 -20.03
CA GLU A 243 22.92 -5.88 -19.61
C GLU A 243 21.47 -5.46 -19.32
N GLY A 244 21.24 -4.18 -19.05
CA GLY A 244 19.91 -3.58 -18.90
C GLY A 244 19.39 -3.05 -20.24
N ARG A 245 19.01 -1.77 -20.28
CA ARG A 245 18.59 -1.06 -21.50
C ARG A 245 19.64 -0.07 -22.00
N GLY A 246 20.86 -0.09 -21.48
CA GLY A 246 21.93 0.81 -21.91
C GLY A 246 21.77 2.26 -21.44
N VAL A 247 20.97 2.51 -20.40
CA VAL A 247 20.93 3.83 -19.75
C VAL A 247 22.29 4.09 -19.08
N PRO A 248 22.87 5.31 -19.19
CA PRO A 248 24.13 5.63 -18.52
C PRO A 248 24.02 5.53 -17.00
N GLY A 249 25.04 4.97 -16.34
CA GLY A 249 25.08 4.87 -14.88
C GLY A 249 25.92 3.70 -14.39
N HIS A 250 25.91 3.48 -13.08
CA HIS A 250 26.49 2.30 -12.45
C HIS A 250 25.37 1.33 -12.09
N ARG A 251 25.42 0.11 -12.66
CA ARG A 251 24.43 -0.93 -12.35
C ARG A 251 24.58 -1.34 -10.88
N PRO A 252 23.47 -1.57 -10.14
CA PRO A 252 23.52 -2.02 -8.76
C PRO A 252 24.24 -3.36 -8.63
N GLN A 253 24.82 -3.61 -7.45
CA GLN A 253 25.47 -4.89 -7.17
C GLN A 253 24.43 -6.02 -7.16
N PRO A 254 24.77 -7.24 -7.64
CA PRO A 254 23.80 -8.35 -7.70
C PRO A 254 23.15 -8.70 -6.36
N GLU A 255 23.87 -8.53 -5.25
CA GLU A 255 23.36 -8.75 -3.90
C GLU A 255 22.27 -7.76 -3.49
N TRP A 256 22.36 -6.50 -3.95
CA TRP A 256 21.31 -5.48 -3.71
C TRP A 256 20.04 -5.85 -4.47
N VAL A 257 20.20 -6.31 -5.71
CA VAL A 257 19.09 -6.76 -6.57
C VAL A 257 18.42 -8.00 -5.97
N ALA A 258 19.20 -8.99 -5.51
CA ALA A 258 18.68 -10.16 -4.82
C ALA A 258 17.88 -9.78 -3.56
N SER A 259 18.42 -8.87 -2.74
CA SER A 259 17.74 -8.33 -1.55
C SER A 259 16.40 -7.63 -1.89
N ALA A 260 16.37 -6.87 -2.99
CA ALA A 260 15.17 -6.18 -3.49
C ALA A 260 14.15 -7.09 -4.21
N THR A 261 14.52 -8.33 -4.57
CA THR A 261 13.68 -9.28 -5.31
C THR A 261 13.16 -10.41 -4.43
N ASP A 262 14.01 -11.37 -4.05
CA ASP A 262 13.57 -12.64 -3.47
C ASP A 262 14.47 -13.21 -2.37
N LEU A 263 15.54 -12.51 -1.96
CA LEU A 263 16.44 -13.01 -0.92
C LEU A 263 15.68 -13.32 0.38
N ARG A 264 15.64 -14.61 0.73
CA ARG A 264 14.80 -15.15 1.81
C ARG A 264 15.19 -14.63 3.19
N ASP A 265 16.49 -14.66 3.47
CA ASP A 265 17.08 -14.17 4.70
C ASP A 265 17.78 -12.86 4.36
N ASP A 266 17.01 -11.81 4.12
CA ASP A 266 17.50 -10.48 3.77
C ASP A 266 18.09 -9.80 5.02
N PRO A 267 19.42 -9.74 5.18
CA PRO A 267 20.02 -9.23 6.41
C PRO A 267 19.91 -7.70 6.52
N ARG A 268 19.40 -6.99 5.50
CA ARG A 268 19.43 -5.51 5.40
C ARG A 268 20.81 -4.92 5.73
N GLU A 269 21.87 -5.66 5.41
CA GLU A 269 23.25 -5.30 5.74
C GLU A 269 23.95 -4.55 4.59
N ALA A 270 23.59 -4.84 3.33
CA ALA A 270 24.20 -4.18 2.20
C ALA A 270 23.67 -2.75 2.04
N ILE A 271 24.58 -1.80 1.82
CA ILE A 271 24.28 -0.39 1.62
C ILE A 271 24.23 -0.10 0.13
N ALA A 272 23.03 0.17 -0.39
CA ALA A 272 22.84 0.59 -1.77
C ALA A 272 23.10 2.09 -1.93
N GLU A 273 23.54 2.47 -3.12
CA GLU A 273 23.75 3.86 -3.52
C GLU A 273 22.68 4.31 -4.51
N ALA A 274 22.25 5.57 -4.40
CA ALA A 274 21.38 6.22 -5.35
C ALA A 274 22.03 6.35 -6.73
N VAL A 275 21.24 6.12 -7.79
CA VAL A 275 21.62 6.37 -9.18
C VAL A 275 20.98 7.66 -9.69
N TRP A 276 19.76 7.98 -9.23
CA TRP A 276 18.98 9.12 -9.68
C TRP A 276 18.30 9.86 -8.54
N ASP A 277 17.87 11.08 -8.82
CA ASP A 277 16.79 11.71 -8.10
C ASP A 277 15.46 11.31 -8.71
N LEU A 278 14.49 10.92 -7.87
CA LEU A 278 13.17 10.48 -8.30
C LEU A 278 12.20 11.66 -8.25
N VAL A 279 11.66 12.05 -9.41
CA VAL A 279 10.77 13.20 -9.53
C VAL A 279 9.52 12.80 -10.29
N GLY A 280 8.35 13.20 -9.80
CA GLY A 280 7.09 13.00 -10.50
C GLY A 280 7.06 13.82 -11.79
N GLY A 281 6.30 13.38 -12.80
CA GLY A 281 6.20 14.15 -14.04
C GLY A 281 5.63 15.58 -13.84
N ASP A 282 4.96 15.84 -12.72
CA ASP A 282 4.43 17.15 -12.34
C ASP A 282 5.49 18.07 -11.69
N GLY A 283 6.72 17.58 -11.52
CA GLY A 283 7.82 18.28 -10.86
C GLY A 283 7.87 18.11 -9.35
N ASN A 284 6.99 17.31 -8.73
CA ASN A 284 7.06 17.04 -7.30
C ASN A 284 8.14 15.99 -6.97
N TRP A 285 8.86 16.20 -5.88
CA TRP A 285 9.82 15.22 -5.37
C TRP A 285 9.12 13.90 -4.98
N VAL A 286 9.65 12.78 -5.46
CA VAL A 286 9.17 11.44 -5.09
C VAL A 286 10.14 10.85 -4.06
N GLY A 287 9.76 10.93 -2.79
CA GLY A 287 10.56 10.38 -1.69
C GLY A 287 10.76 8.86 -1.82
N ASN A 288 11.93 8.38 -1.42
CA ASN A 288 12.26 6.96 -1.47
C ASN A 288 11.43 6.14 -0.45
N GLU A 289 10.98 6.76 0.64
CA GLU A 289 10.12 6.17 1.68
C GLU A 289 8.67 5.99 1.20
N ALA A 290 8.26 6.72 0.17
CA ALA A 290 6.92 6.64 -0.38
C ALA A 290 6.75 5.34 -1.18
N THR A 291 5.50 4.95 -1.44
CA THR A 291 5.21 3.80 -2.30
C THR A 291 5.24 4.21 -3.78
N PRO A 292 5.41 3.26 -4.71
CA PRO A 292 5.27 3.55 -6.15
C PRO A 292 3.91 4.17 -6.52
N GLY A 293 2.87 3.91 -5.73
CA GLY A 293 1.55 4.54 -5.87
C GLY A 293 1.53 6.05 -5.59
N ALA A 294 2.55 6.60 -4.94
CA ALA A 294 2.68 8.04 -4.72
C ALA A 294 3.16 8.80 -5.97
N VAL A 295 3.64 8.10 -7.00
CA VAL A 295 4.04 8.75 -8.25
C VAL A 295 2.80 9.32 -8.95
N PRO A 296 2.81 10.63 -9.30
CA PRO A 296 1.65 11.33 -9.83
C PRO A 296 1.22 10.77 -11.18
N VAL A 297 -0.09 10.85 -11.45
CA VAL A 297 -0.71 10.44 -12.70
C VAL A 297 -0.84 11.64 -13.63
N ILE A 298 -0.31 11.54 -14.86
CA ILE A 298 -0.41 12.54 -15.93
C ILE A 298 -1.01 11.85 -17.14
N ASP A 299 -2.11 12.40 -17.66
CA ASP A 299 -2.85 11.84 -18.81
C ASP A 299 -3.19 10.34 -18.64
N GLY A 300 -3.46 9.91 -17.40
CA GLY A 300 -3.84 8.54 -17.07
C GLY A 300 -2.69 7.56 -16.83
N GLU A 301 -1.42 7.98 -17.00
CA GLU A 301 -0.24 7.17 -16.69
C GLU A 301 0.50 7.72 -15.46
N ARG A 302 1.05 6.83 -14.62
CA ARG A 302 1.95 7.27 -13.54
C ARG A 302 3.30 7.62 -14.16
N VAL A 303 3.75 8.86 -13.99
CA VAL A 303 4.94 9.36 -14.68
C VAL A 303 6.05 9.66 -13.68
N LEU A 304 7.15 8.92 -13.79
CA LEU A 304 8.38 9.11 -13.03
C LEU A 304 9.48 9.61 -13.96
N VAL A 305 10.15 10.67 -13.56
CA VAL A 305 11.33 11.23 -14.20
C VAL A 305 12.55 10.89 -13.35
N LEU A 306 13.54 10.26 -13.97
CA LEU A 306 14.85 10.01 -13.38
C LEU A 306 15.74 11.22 -13.69
N GLU A 307 15.93 12.08 -12.70
CA GLU A 307 16.79 13.25 -12.80
C GLU A 307 18.25 12.88 -12.43
N PRO A 308 19.25 13.63 -12.94
CA PRO A 308 20.62 13.48 -12.48
C PRO A 308 20.70 13.65 -10.96
N LEU A 309 21.43 12.75 -10.30
CA LEU A 309 21.59 12.74 -8.85
C LEU A 309 22.20 14.06 -8.35
N SER A 310 21.44 14.84 -7.61
CA SER A 310 21.90 16.12 -7.04
C SER A 310 22.67 15.93 -5.73
N LEU A 311 22.26 14.96 -4.91
CA LEU A 311 22.92 14.62 -3.65
C LEU A 311 23.15 13.11 -3.54
N ARG A 312 24.39 12.72 -3.26
CA ARG A 312 24.72 11.33 -2.95
C ARG A 312 23.99 10.91 -1.69
N HIS A 313 23.16 9.88 -1.80
CA HIS A 313 22.50 9.25 -0.68
C HIS A 313 22.55 7.73 -0.80
N THR A 314 22.47 7.07 0.35
CA THR A 314 22.56 5.61 0.47
C THR A 314 21.49 5.11 1.42
N TRP A 315 21.13 3.84 1.31
CA TRP A 315 20.18 3.18 2.19
C TRP A 315 20.55 1.73 2.40
N ARG A 316 19.96 1.12 3.43
CA ARG A 316 20.04 -0.33 3.61
C ARG A 316 19.10 -0.98 2.61
N THR A 317 19.65 -1.90 1.83
CA THR A 317 18.87 -2.74 0.90
C THR A 317 17.83 -3.56 1.65
N GLY A 318 16.79 -3.94 0.93
CA GLY A 318 15.83 -4.90 1.40
C GLY A 318 14.41 -4.63 0.95
N ARG A 319 13.52 -5.50 1.40
CA ARG A 319 12.09 -5.39 1.16
C ARG A 319 11.38 -4.89 2.41
N ARG A 320 10.45 -3.95 2.22
CA ARG A 320 9.51 -3.54 3.28
C ARG A 320 8.68 -4.73 3.77
N HIS A 321 8.34 -5.64 2.86
CA HIS A 321 7.62 -6.89 3.13
C HIS A 321 8.49 -8.10 2.69
N PRO A 322 9.39 -8.62 3.54
CA PRO A 322 10.36 -9.66 3.15
C PRO A 322 9.75 -10.98 2.64
N HIS A 323 8.49 -11.25 2.95
CA HIS A 323 7.77 -12.43 2.50
C HIS A 323 7.11 -12.28 1.11
N ILE A 324 7.15 -11.09 0.52
CA ILE A 324 6.58 -10.80 -0.81
C ILE A 324 7.73 -10.58 -1.79
N GLU A 325 7.77 -11.36 -2.86
CA GLU A 325 8.75 -11.20 -3.93
C GLU A 325 8.53 -9.90 -4.69
N GLY A 326 9.60 -9.11 -4.85
CA GLY A 326 9.64 -7.95 -5.73
C GLY A 326 9.93 -8.35 -7.17
N ARG A 327 9.16 -7.80 -8.11
CA ARG A 327 9.34 -8.06 -9.55
C ARG A 327 9.26 -6.74 -10.30
N LEU A 328 10.10 -6.59 -11.32
CA LEU A 328 10.09 -5.45 -12.22
C LEU A 328 10.49 -5.92 -13.63
N MET A 329 9.78 -5.44 -14.65
CA MET A 329 10.08 -5.72 -16.05
C MET A 329 9.84 -4.46 -16.89
N VAL A 330 10.75 -4.19 -17.83
CA VAL A 330 10.52 -3.20 -18.88
C VAL A 330 9.62 -3.83 -19.93
N GLU A 331 8.35 -3.40 -19.99
CA GLU A 331 7.38 -3.86 -20.99
C GLU A 331 7.78 -3.36 -22.38
N GLU A 332 8.13 -2.07 -22.48
CA GLU A 332 8.55 -1.46 -23.74
C GLU A 332 9.41 -0.21 -23.53
N GLU A 333 10.23 0.10 -24.54
CA GLU A 333 10.88 1.39 -24.70
C GLU A 333 10.10 2.21 -25.73
N LEU A 334 9.78 3.47 -25.40
CA LEU A 334 9.02 4.33 -26.29
C LEU A 334 9.86 4.81 -27.46
N GLY A 335 9.22 4.93 -28.62
CA GLY A 335 9.85 5.55 -29.78
C GLY A 335 10.20 7.03 -29.49
N PRO A 336 11.26 7.58 -30.11
CA PRO A 336 11.71 8.95 -29.81
C PRO A 336 10.64 10.04 -29.97
N ARG A 337 9.70 9.86 -30.89
CA ARG A 337 8.58 10.80 -31.09
C ARG A 337 7.60 10.78 -29.94
N GLU A 338 7.26 9.60 -29.43
CA GLU A 338 6.35 9.45 -28.29
C GLU A 338 7.03 9.95 -27.01
N ALA A 339 8.31 9.61 -26.81
CA ALA A 339 9.10 10.17 -25.71
C ALA A 339 9.14 11.71 -25.75
N ALA A 340 9.31 12.32 -26.93
CA ALA A 340 9.29 13.78 -27.07
C ALA A 340 7.94 14.40 -26.68
N VAL A 341 6.81 13.73 -26.99
CA VAL A 341 5.48 14.18 -26.53
C VAL A 341 5.41 14.19 -25.01
N TRP A 342 5.92 13.16 -24.35
CA TRP A 342 5.94 13.12 -22.89
C TRP A 342 6.87 14.16 -22.28
N TRP A 343 8.03 14.43 -22.89
CA TRP A 343 8.91 15.50 -22.45
C TRP A 343 8.28 16.90 -22.50
N HIS A 344 7.27 17.11 -23.35
CA HIS A 344 6.49 18.36 -23.37
C HIS A 344 5.43 18.46 -22.27
N ARG A 345 5.11 17.36 -21.59
CA ARG A 345 4.09 17.30 -20.53
C ARG A 345 4.67 17.35 -19.13
N VAL A 346 5.93 16.96 -18.98
CA VAL A 346 6.60 16.94 -17.68
C VAL A 346 7.33 18.26 -17.39
N HIS A 347 7.72 18.44 -16.14
CA HIS A 347 8.49 19.61 -15.70
C HIS A 347 9.80 19.80 -16.51
N PRO A 348 10.25 21.07 -16.68
CA PRO A 348 11.47 21.35 -17.41
C PRO A 348 12.72 20.86 -16.66
N PRO A 349 13.82 20.56 -17.36
CA PRO A 349 15.07 20.13 -16.71
C PRO A 349 15.57 21.14 -15.67
N GLY A 350 16.04 20.65 -14.53
CA GLY A 350 16.65 21.47 -13.48
C GLY A 350 15.68 22.35 -12.68
N SER A 351 14.36 22.21 -12.88
CA SER A 351 13.37 22.98 -12.11
C SER A 351 13.06 22.40 -10.74
N VAL A 352 13.57 21.21 -10.42
CA VAL A 352 13.32 20.51 -9.16
C VAL A 352 14.64 20.30 -8.46
N LEU A 353 14.74 20.84 -7.25
CA LEU A 353 15.89 20.65 -6.38
C LEU A 353 15.55 19.60 -5.32
N HIS A 354 16.59 18.93 -4.85
CA HIS A 354 16.44 18.02 -3.72
C HIS A 354 15.95 18.80 -2.49
N PRO A 355 14.94 18.33 -1.73
CA PRO A 355 14.37 19.07 -0.60
C PRO A 355 15.40 19.50 0.46
N LEU A 356 16.41 18.66 0.71
CA LEU A 356 17.53 18.98 1.62
C LEU A 356 18.46 20.10 1.11
N ILE A 357 18.52 20.37 -0.19
CA ILE A 357 19.29 21.49 -0.75
C ILE A 357 18.47 22.77 -0.63
N GLU A 358 17.18 22.72 -0.97
CA GLU A 358 16.26 23.86 -0.91
C GLU A 358 16.16 24.44 0.52
N GLY A 359 16.14 23.59 1.54
CA GLY A 359 16.11 24.03 2.94
C GLY A 359 17.40 24.69 3.45
N GLN A 360 18.52 24.61 2.72
CA GLN A 360 19.78 25.26 3.12
C GLN A 360 19.88 26.71 2.63
N GLU A 361 19.17 27.10 1.58
CA GLU A 361 19.25 28.48 1.05
C GLU A 361 18.62 29.52 2.01
N ASP A 362 17.65 29.12 2.82
CA ASP A 362 17.03 30.00 3.84
C ASP A 362 17.89 30.21 5.10
N THR A 363 19.00 29.47 5.27
CA THR A 363 19.89 29.60 6.44
C THR A 363 21.17 30.36 6.18
N PHE A 364 21.48 30.69 4.93
CA PHE A 364 22.60 31.58 4.60
C PHE A 364 22.06 32.97 4.27
N ALA A 365 21.84 33.78 5.30
CA ALA A 365 21.89 35.23 5.12
C ALA A 365 23.22 35.55 4.45
N VAL A 366 23.16 36.01 3.20
CA VAL A 366 24.29 36.48 2.43
C VAL A 366 25.00 37.56 3.25
N VAL A 367 26.11 37.18 3.90
CA VAL A 367 27.07 38.16 4.37
C VAL A 367 27.74 38.67 3.11
N ASP A 368 27.33 39.87 2.71
CA ASP A 368 27.91 40.62 1.62
C ASP A 368 29.37 40.91 1.99
N VAL A 369 30.28 40.03 1.56
CA VAL A 369 31.72 40.26 1.67
C VAL A 369 32.09 41.15 0.49
N THR A 370 32.00 42.45 0.71
CA THR A 370 32.57 43.45 -0.20
C THR A 370 34.06 43.20 -0.39
N GLU A 371 34.46 43.00 -1.63
CA GLU A 371 35.85 43.03 -2.09
C GLU A 371 36.47 44.39 -1.78
N ASP A 372 37.28 44.46 -0.72
CA ASP A 372 38.39 45.40 -0.68
C ASP A 372 39.51 44.87 0.22
N GLN A 373 40.59 44.42 -0.42
CA GLN A 373 41.99 44.67 -0.09
C GLN A 373 42.89 43.54 -0.58
N ALA A 374 43.38 43.72 -1.82
CA ALA A 374 44.74 43.36 -2.16
C ALA A 374 45.68 44.25 -1.32
N THR A 375 46.65 43.70 -0.59
CA THR A 375 48.04 43.55 -1.06
C THR A 375 48.88 43.04 0.11
N LEU A 376 49.73 42.04 -0.14
CA LEU A 376 51.19 42.11 0.02
C LEU A 376 51.81 40.74 -0.27
N SER A 377 53.00 40.80 -0.85
CA SER A 377 53.71 39.74 -1.57
C SER A 377 54.81 39.08 -0.67
N PRO A 378 55.69 38.17 -1.17
CA PRO A 378 55.92 36.85 -0.60
C PRO A 378 57.30 36.70 0.07
N VAL A 379 57.49 35.72 0.97
CA VAL A 379 58.82 35.20 1.34
C VAL A 379 58.78 33.71 1.69
N GLU A 380 59.76 33.00 1.15
CA GLU A 380 60.12 31.59 1.32
C GLU A 380 60.61 31.23 2.75
N SER A 381 60.83 29.93 2.95
CA SER A 381 62.00 29.35 3.67
C SER A 381 61.88 28.90 5.15
N TRP A 382 61.81 27.57 5.30
CA TRP A 382 62.58 26.68 6.20
C TRP A 382 62.28 26.48 7.72
N VAL A 383 62.30 25.18 8.07
CA VAL A 383 62.77 24.47 9.29
C VAL A 383 61.74 23.79 10.22
N GLU A 384 61.84 22.46 10.20
CA GLU A 384 61.70 21.40 11.23
C GLU A 384 61.25 21.74 12.67
N GLY A 385 60.43 20.83 13.23
CA GLY A 385 60.44 20.50 14.66
C GLY A 385 59.09 20.26 15.34
N VAL A 386 58.57 19.01 15.30
CA VAL A 386 58.07 18.14 16.41
C VAL A 386 57.37 18.82 17.64
N PRO A 387 56.26 18.31 18.26
CA PRO A 387 55.86 16.89 18.39
C PRO A 387 54.37 16.54 18.18
N VAL A 388 54.16 15.23 18.05
CA VAL A 388 52.89 14.50 18.23
C VAL A 388 52.42 14.58 19.70
N PRO A 389 51.13 14.85 19.97
CA PRO A 389 50.47 14.39 21.18
C PRO A 389 49.53 13.23 20.90
N THR A 390 49.73 12.19 21.71
CA THR A 390 48.93 11.00 21.96
C THR A 390 47.53 11.31 22.51
N GLU A 391 46.60 10.40 22.17
CA GLU A 391 45.41 9.97 22.90
C GLU A 391 44.43 11.04 23.41
N GLY A 392 43.32 11.19 22.68
CA GLY A 392 42.11 11.87 23.14
C GLY A 392 40.88 11.28 22.46
N SER A 393 40.14 10.48 23.23
CA SER A 393 38.77 9.99 23.00
C SER A 393 37.98 10.75 21.92
N ALA A 394 37.78 10.12 20.76
CA ALA A 394 36.85 10.61 19.75
C ALA A 394 35.41 10.43 20.24
N ALA A 395 34.82 11.53 20.74
CA ALA A 395 33.38 11.65 20.83
C ALA A 395 32.81 11.63 19.41
N GLN A 396 31.93 10.67 19.13
CA GLN A 396 31.07 10.73 17.96
C GLN A 396 30.25 12.04 18.02
N PRO A 397 30.19 12.85 16.95
CA PRO A 397 29.25 13.96 16.93
C PRO A 397 27.84 13.40 16.91
N ALA A 398 27.08 13.70 17.96
CA ALA A 398 25.65 13.45 17.98
C ALA A 398 25.00 14.21 16.82
N LEU A 399 24.29 13.48 15.95
CA LEU A 399 23.45 14.07 14.91
C LEU A 399 22.41 14.99 15.55
N PRO A 400 22.06 16.13 14.93
CA PRO A 400 20.99 16.99 15.40
C PRO A 400 19.67 16.23 15.48
N ALA A 401 18.86 16.49 16.50
CA ALA A 401 17.58 15.84 16.74
C ALA A 401 16.56 16.01 15.59
N GLU A 402 16.82 16.88 14.62
CA GLU A 402 15.99 17.07 13.43
C GLU A 402 16.11 15.94 12.40
N SER A 403 17.20 15.16 12.38
CA SER A 403 17.33 14.02 11.47
C SER A 403 16.56 12.77 11.92
N ALA A 404 16.13 12.69 13.18
CA ALA A 404 15.31 11.60 13.69
C ALA A 404 13.81 11.78 13.39
N ALA A 405 13.37 13.01 13.12
CA ALA A 405 11.97 13.31 12.82
C ALA A 405 11.56 12.90 11.40
N LEU A 406 12.51 12.86 10.45
CA LEU A 406 12.28 12.40 9.07
C LEU A 406 12.13 10.87 8.95
N LEU A 407 12.55 10.09 9.96
CA LEU A 407 12.40 8.64 10.01
C LEU A 407 11.05 8.19 10.60
N SER A 408 10.22 9.12 11.08
CA SER A 408 8.87 8.83 11.58
C SER A 408 7.88 9.10 10.45
N GLY A 409 7.60 8.06 9.65
CA GLY A 409 6.78 8.11 8.43
C GLY A 409 5.34 8.57 8.65
N ALA A 410 5.13 9.88 8.78
CA ALA A 410 3.85 10.54 8.62
C ALA A 410 3.89 11.33 7.29
N ALA A 411 3.80 10.63 6.17
CA ALA A 411 3.61 11.25 4.88
C ALA A 411 2.26 11.97 4.86
N MET A 412 2.29 13.30 4.74
CA MET A 412 1.15 14.15 4.41
C MET A 412 0.71 13.82 2.98
N LEU A 413 -0.30 12.95 2.84
CA LEU A 413 -1.01 12.79 1.57
C LEU A 413 -1.75 14.11 1.24
N PRO A 414 -1.79 14.54 -0.04
CA PRO A 414 -2.63 15.66 -0.44
C PRO A 414 -4.12 15.36 -0.18
N PRO A 415 -4.94 16.38 0.13
CA PRO A 415 -6.38 16.19 0.30
C PRO A 415 -7.01 15.70 -1.01
N LEU A 416 -7.71 14.57 -0.96
CA LEU A 416 -8.57 14.12 -2.05
C LEU A 416 -9.71 15.12 -2.22
N GLU A 417 -9.82 15.72 -3.42
CA GLU A 417 -10.98 16.51 -3.81
C GLU A 417 -12.26 15.69 -3.63
N ARG A 418 -13.26 16.27 -2.97
CA ARG A 418 -14.58 15.64 -2.84
C ARG A 418 -15.15 15.39 -4.24
N PRO A 419 -15.68 14.19 -4.53
CA PRO A 419 -16.47 14.00 -5.73
C PRO A 419 -17.67 14.97 -5.71
N PRO A 420 -18.06 15.54 -6.87
CA PRO A 420 -19.23 16.41 -6.95
C PRO A 420 -20.48 15.66 -6.48
N GLU A 421 -21.34 16.35 -5.74
CA GLU A 421 -22.65 15.83 -5.34
C GLU A 421 -23.40 15.28 -6.57
N PRO A 422 -24.01 14.09 -6.49
CA PRO A 422 -24.76 13.55 -7.60
C PRO A 422 -25.92 14.49 -7.93
N ALA A 423 -25.92 15.01 -9.16
CA ALA A 423 -27.03 15.76 -9.71
C ALA A 423 -28.33 14.94 -9.57
N SER A 424 -29.38 15.58 -9.09
CA SER A 424 -30.69 14.97 -8.89
C SER A 424 -31.20 14.36 -10.20
N VAL A 425 -31.26 13.03 -10.24
CA VAL A 425 -31.80 12.27 -11.37
C VAL A 425 -33.32 12.52 -11.40
N PRO A 426 -33.89 13.04 -12.51
CA PRO A 426 -35.33 13.16 -12.64
C PRO A 426 -35.98 11.76 -12.64
N PRO A 427 -37.22 11.64 -12.13
CA PRO A 427 -37.90 10.35 -12.03
C PRO A 427 -38.07 9.70 -13.41
N PRO A 428 -37.99 8.36 -13.49
CA PRO A 428 -38.08 7.63 -14.75
C PRO A 428 -39.46 7.83 -15.40
N GLU A 429 -39.46 8.07 -16.70
CA GLU A 429 -40.66 8.04 -17.54
C GLU A 429 -41.37 6.68 -17.42
N PRO A 430 -42.72 6.65 -17.39
CA PRO A 430 -43.48 5.42 -17.30
C PRO A 430 -43.21 4.52 -18.53
N ALA A 431 -42.96 3.25 -18.26
CA ALA A 431 -42.69 2.24 -19.26
C ALA A 431 -43.84 2.11 -20.28
N PRO A 432 -43.55 2.00 -21.59
CA PRO A 432 -44.56 1.76 -22.60
C PRO A 432 -45.20 0.37 -22.42
N GLU A 433 -46.51 0.31 -22.67
CA GLU A 433 -47.32 -0.92 -22.63
C GLU A 433 -46.76 -2.01 -23.58
N PRO A 434 -46.86 -3.29 -23.19
CA PRO A 434 -46.29 -4.39 -23.97
C PRO A 434 -47.07 -4.59 -25.29
N VAL A 435 -46.39 -4.31 -26.39
CA VAL A 435 -46.85 -4.66 -27.74
C VAL A 435 -46.80 -6.19 -27.89
N ALA A 436 -47.91 -6.76 -28.34
CA ALA A 436 -48.10 -8.19 -28.54
C ALA A 436 -47.03 -8.80 -29.47
N THR A 437 -46.51 -9.94 -29.04
CA THR A 437 -45.57 -10.79 -29.79
C THR A 437 -46.26 -11.40 -31.01
N PRO A 438 -45.76 -11.22 -32.25
CA PRO A 438 -46.26 -11.97 -33.39
C PRO A 438 -45.70 -13.40 -33.42
N GLU A 439 -46.56 -14.35 -33.81
CA GLU A 439 -46.24 -15.78 -34.00
C GLU A 439 -45.13 -16.01 -35.05
N PRO A 440 -44.32 -17.08 -34.90
CA PRO A 440 -43.26 -17.40 -35.84
C PRO A 440 -43.81 -17.99 -37.15
N THR A 441 -43.51 -17.33 -38.26
CA THR A 441 -43.71 -17.84 -39.63
C THR A 441 -42.49 -18.67 -40.06
N PRO A 442 -42.67 -19.81 -40.76
CA PRO A 442 -41.61 -20.81 -40.97
C PRO A 442 -40.56 -20.40 -42.02
N GLU A 443 -39.36 -20.97 -41.84
CA GLU A 443 -38.16 -20.82 -42.68
C GLU A 443 -38.36 -21.23 -44.14
N PRO A 444 -37.72 -20.52 -45.10
CA PRO A 444 -37.42 -21.06 -46.40
C PRO A 444 -35.91 -21.29 -46.63
N VAL A 445 -35.61 -22.57 -46.90
CA VAL A 445 -34.67 -23.18 -47.87
C VAL A 445 -33.54 -22.31 -48.46
N SER A 446 -32.33 -22.87 -48.35
CA SER A 446 -31.03 -22.37 -48.84
C SER A 446 -30.82 -22.37 -50.37
N ALA A 447 -29.94 -21.45 -50.80
CA ALA A 447 -28.91 -21.49 -51.88
C ALA A 447 -29.00 -20.33 -52.90
N PRO A 448 -27.92 -19.94 -53.64
CA PRO A 448 -26.47 -20.12 -53.45
C PRO A 448 -25.65 -18.78 -53.53
N GLU A 449 -24.32 -18.90 -53.40
CA GLU A 449 -23.25 -17.86 -53.39
C GLU A 449 -23.26 -16.82 -54.53
N PRO A 450 -22.73 -15.59 -54.28
CA PRO A 450 -22.23 -14.70 -55.32
C PRO A 450 -20.70 -14.53 -55.32
N VAL A 451 -20.16 -14.52 -56.53
CA VAL A 451 -18.78 -14.21 -56.98
C VAL A 451 -18.55 -12.67 -56.98
N PRO A 452 -17.31 -12.15 -56.84
CA PRO A 452 -17.04 -10.80 -56.36
C PRO A 452 -17.02 -9.74 -57.47
N GLY A 453 -17.53 -8.54 -57.16
CA GLY A 453 -17.50 -7.40 -58.06
C GLY A 453 -17.53 -6.05 -57.34
N GLU A 454 -16.50 -5.27 -57.64
CA GLU A 454 -16.49 -3.80 -57.79
C GLU A 454 -16.54 -2.88 -56.56
N ALA A 455 -15.43 -2.15 -56.38
CA ALA A 455 -15.21 -1.10 -55.39
C ALA A 455 -15.85 0.23 -55.82
N PRO A 456 -16.47 1.00 -54.90
CA PRO A 456 -16.85 2.38 -55.16
C PRO A 456 -15.81 3.38 -54.62
N ALA A 457 -15.61 4.44 -55.40
CA ALA A 457 -14.78 5.62 -55.14
C ALA A 457 -15.29 6.47 -53.94
N PRO A 458 -14.46 7.36 -53.37
CA PRO A 458 -14.73 8.00 -52.09
C PRO A 458 -15.68 9.21 -52.22
N PRO A 459 -16.53 9.48 -51.21
CA PRO A 459 -17.27 10.72 -51.16
C PRO A 459 -16.41 11.88 -50.62
N THR A 460 -16.39 12.94 -51.41
CA THR A 460 -16.10 14.33 -51.06
C THR A 460 -16.78 14.76 -49.76
N GLY A 461 -16.02 15.41 -48.87
CA GLY A 461 -16.45 15.81 -47.53
C GLY A 461 -17.43 17.00 -47.48
N PRO A 462 -17.77 17.44 -46.25
CA PRO A 462 -18.11 18.85 -46.06
C PRO A 462 -17.57 19.49 -44.77
N ALA A 463 -17.33 20.80 -44.91
CA ALA A 463 -17.60 21.89 -43.97
C ALA A 463 -16.83 21.98 -42.63
N VAL A 464 -15.95 22.98 -42.60
CA VAL A 464 -15.35 23.60 -41.41
C VAL A 464 -16.47 24.21 -40.55
N ALA A 465 -16.61 23.74 -39.31
CA ALA A 465 -17.41 24.39 -38.28
C ALA A 465 -16.55 25.41 -37.53
N ALA A 466 -17.11 26.61 -37.32
CA ALA A 466 -16.48 27.72 -36.62
C ALA A 466 -16.41 27.48 -35.10
N ASP A 467 -15.36 28.00 -34.47
CA ASP A 467 -15.14 27.94 -33.02
C ASP A 467 -16.26 28.65 -32.22
N PRO A 468 -16.68 28.08 -31.08
CA PRO A 468 -17.58 28.75 -30.15
C PRO A 468 -16.85 29.86 -29.36
N PRO A 469 -17.56 30.93 -28.94
CA PRO A 469 -16.98 32.02 -28.17
C PRO A 469 -16.58 31.59 -26.75
N PRO A 470 -15.60 32.27 -26.12
CA PRO A 470 -15.08 31.89 -24.81
C PRO A 470 -16.09 32.16 -23.69
N VAL A 471 -16.19 31.19 -22.78
CA VAL A 471 -17.00 31.27 -21.55
C VAL A 471 -16.28 32.17 -20.52
N PRO A 472 -16.98 33.11 -19.86
CA PRO A 472 -16.36 33.95 -18.83
C PRO A 472 -16.05 33.15 -17.56
N ARG A 473 -14.86 33.39 -16.98
CA ARG A 473 -14.42 32.82 -15.69
C ARG A 473 -15.23 33.42 -14.53
N PRO A 474 -15.63 32.63 -13.52
CA PRO A 474 -16.23 33.17 -12.30
C PRO A 474 -15.14 33.81 -11.42
N GLU A 475 -15.43 35.01 -10.93
CA GLU A 475 -14.62 35.72 -9.93
C GLU A 475 -14.72 35.04 -8.56
N VAL A 476 -13.57 34.82 -7.92
CA VAL A 476 -13.47 34.30 -6.55
C VAL A 476 -13.44 35.48 -5.57
N PRO A 477 -14.37 35.57 -4.59
CA PRO A 477 -14.33 36.61 -3.57
C PRO A 477 -13.24 36.33 -2.52
N PRO A 478 -12.59 37.37 -1.95
CA PRO A 478 -11.55 37.21 -0.95
C PRO A 478 -12.18 37.17 0.45
N ALA A 479 -11.87 36.13 1.24
CA ALA A 479 -11.62 36.20 2.69
C ALA A 479 -11.69 34.82 3.36
N LEU A 480 -10.58 34.41 3.98
CA LEU A 480 -10.52 34.01 5.40
C LEU A 480 -9.05 33.70 5.76
N ALA A 481 -8.30 34.77 5.98
CA ALA A 481 -7.05 34.73 6.72
C ALA A 481 -7.38 34.97 8.20
N GLY A 482 -7.07 34.00 9.07
CA GLY A 482 -7.16 34.21 10.51
C GLY A 482 -7.14 32.94 11.36
N ALA A 483 -6.05 32.78 12.11
CA ALA A 483 -5.89 32.02 13.35
C ALA A 483 -5.73 30.48 13.29
N TRP A 484 -4.46 30.06 13.22
CA TRP A 484 -3.99 28.84 13.90
C TRP A 484 -2.83 29.24 14.82
N GLU A 485 -3.12 29.43 16.12
CA GLU A 485 -2.08 29.54 17.14
C GLU A 485 -1.57 28.13 17.51
N ARG A 486 -0.24 27.94 17.49
CA ARG A 486 0.44 26.72 17.92
C ARG A 486 0.36 26.59 19.46
N PRO A 487 0.01 25.41 20.01
CA PRO A 487 0.15 25.15 21.44
C PRO A 487 1.62 24.98 21.85
N ALA A 488 1.94 25.45 23.06
CA ALA A 488 3.29 25.41 23.64
C ALA A 488 3.76 23.97 23.97
N PRO A 489 5.08 23.70 23.92
CA PRO A 489 5.63 22.38 24.20
C PRO A 489 5.56 22.02 25.70
N PRO A 490 5.47 20.72 26.04
CA PRO A 490 5.41 20.26 27.43
C PRO A 490 6.77 20.39 28.15
N PRO A 491 6.77 20.47 29.49
CA PRO A 491 7.98 20.62 30.28
C PRO A 491 8.84 19.33 30.32
N PRO A 492 10.15 19.45 30.54
CA PRO A 492 11.07 18.32 30.52
C PRO A 492 10.90 17.37 31.72
N TYR A 493 10.94 16.07 31.42
CA TYR A 493 10.82 14.95 32.35
C TYR A 493 12.03 14.85 33.31
N ARG A 494 11.78 14.76 34.62
CA ARG A 494 12.82 14.49 35.64
C ARG A 494 12.80 12.99 36.00
N GLY A 495 13.79 12.25 35.54
CA GLY A 495 13.96 10.82 35.87
C GLY A 495 14.31 10.60 37.34
N ARG A 496 13.60 9.65 37.98
CA ARG A 496 13.86 9.15 39.34
C ARG A 496 14.58 7.80 39.24
N ARG A 497 15.78 7.68 39.81
CA ARG A 497 16.51 6.39 39.90
C ARG A 497 15.88 5.50 40.99
N GLY A 498 15.58 4.25 40.63
CA GLY A 498 15.27 3.15 41.55
C GLY A 498 15.88 1.85 41.01
N GLY A 499 16.58 1.10 41.86
CA GLY A 499 17.39 -0.07 41.48
C GLY A 499 16.57 -1.32 41.15
N GLY A 500 17.06 -2.10 40.17
CA GLY A 500 16.52 -3.39 39.75
C GLY A 500 17.50 -4.54 39.99
N SER A 501 16.93 -5.70 40.28
CA SER A 501 17.56 -7.00 40.55
C SER A 501 18.01 -7.74 39.29
N GLU A 502 19.02 -8.62 39.43
CA GLU A 502 19.87 -9.21 38.38
C GLU A 502 19.26 -10.25 37.40
N ASP A 503 17.95 -10.46 37.33
CA ASP A 503 17.34 -11.51 36.47
C ASP A 503 16.48 -10.99 35.30
N SER A 504 16.72 -9.77 34.82
CA SER A 504 15.97 -9.21 33.67
C SER A 504 16.85 -9.05 32.42
N ALA A 505 16.29 -9.41 31.27
CA ALA A 505 16.92 -9.21 29.97
C ALA A 505 17.33 -7.73 29.79
N PRO A 506 18.49 -7.44 29.16
CA PRO A 506 18.95 -6.07 28.97
C PRO A 506 17.88 -5.22 28.26
N GLY A 507 17.42 -4.16 28.91
CA GLY A 507 16.42 -3.22 28.37
C GLY A 507 15.00 -3.36 28.90
N ALA A 508 14.67 -4.40 29.67
CA ALA A 508 13.32 -4.61 30.21
C ALA A 508 12.84 -3.51 31.18
N GLY A 509 13.78 -2.75 31.79
CA GLY A 509 13.46 -1.63 32.69
C GLY A 509 13.40 -0.25 32.03
N LEU A 510 13.53 -0.15 30.71
CA LEU A 510 13.53 1.13 29.98
C LEU A 510 12.13 1.59 29.52
N LEU A 511 11.12 0.73 29.68
CA LEU A 511 9.73 1.04 29.36
C LEU A 511 8.89 0.94 30.64
N ASP A 512 8.05 1.94 30.88
CA ASP A 512 7.01 1.81 31.89
C ASP A 512 6.13 0.60 31.56
N PRO A 513 5.69 -0.19 32.54
CA PRO A 513 4.73 -1.26 32.30
C PRO A 513 3.50 -0.67 31.61
N LEU A 514 3.05 -1.33 30.54
CA LEU A 514 1.87 -0.89 29.79
C LEU A 514 0.69 -0.70 30.76
N PRO A 515 -0.10 0.39 30.61
CA PRO A 515 -1.21 0.65 31.50
C PRO A 515 -2.20 -0.54 31.50
N PRO A 516 -2.87 -0.81 32.64
CA PRO A 516 -3.89 -1.83 32.71
C PRO A 516 -4.95 -1.62 31.61
N GLY A 517 -5.10 -2.60 30.71
CA GLY A 517 -6.04 -2.51 29.58
C GLY A 517 -5.39 -2.35 28.19
N VAL A 518 -4.07 -2.24 28.09
CA VAL A 518 -3.39 -2.48 26.80
C VAL A 518 -3.35 -3.98 26.58
N SER A 519 -4.27 -4.46 25.74
CA SER A 519 -4.37 -5.86 25.41
C SER A 519 -3.10 -6.35 24.72
N ASP A 520 -2.51 -7.44 25.23
CA ASP A 520 -1.47 -8.17 24.54
C ASP A 520 -2.08 -8.79 23.28
N SER A 521 -1.98 -8.05 22.16
CA SER A 521 -2.50 -8.47 20.85
C SER A 521 -1.98 -9.83 20.37
N SER A 522 -0.95 -10.40 21.03
CA SER A 522 -0.44 -11.74 20.73
C SER A 522 -1.37 -12.89 21.17
N GLY A 523 -2.31 -12.64 22.09
CA GLY A 523 -3.28 -13.65 22.56
C GLY A 523 -4.51 -13.86 21.65
N TRP A 524 -4.63 -13.10 20.57
CA TRP A 524 -5.87 -12.96 19.79
C TRP A 524 -5.89 -13.79 18.51
N GLY A 525 -4.72 -14.24 18.07
CA GLY A 525 -4.61 -15.24 17.00
C GLY A 525 -4.95 -16.63 17.51
N PRO A 526 -5.48 -17.53 16.67
CA PRO A 526 -5.65 -18.92 17.07
C PRO A 526 -4.34 -19.51 17.60
N SER A 527 -4.40 -20.17 18.75
CA SER A 527 -3.23 -20.70 19.47
C SER A 527 -2.34 -21.64 18.63
N TRP A 528 -2.89 -22.23 17.57
CA TRP A 528 -2.11 -23.07 16.65
C TRP A 528 -1.21 -22.27 15.68
N LYS A 529 -1.41 -20.95 15.50
CA LYS A 529 -0.50 -20.08 14.75
C LYS A 529 0.75 -19.70 15.54
N THR A 530 0.71 -19.78 16.86
CA THR A 530 1.81 -19.45 17.77
C THR A 530 2.12 -20.61 18.73
N PRO A 531 2.62 -21.76 18.24
CA PRO A 531 2.98 -22.86 19.12
C PRO A 531 4.24 -22.50 19.93
N GLY A 532 4.06 -22.19 21.22
CA GLY A 532 5.13 -22.16 22.22
C GLY A 532 5.60 -20.77 22.67
N ARG A 533 4.75 -20.05 23.42
CA ARG A 533 5.22 -19.14 24.48
C ARG A 533 4.88 -19.75 25.84
#